data_AF-A0A935PID5-F1
#
_entry.id   AF-A0A935PID5-F1
#
_cell.length_a   1.000
_cell.length_b   1.000
_cell.length_c   1.000
_cell.angle_alpha   90.00
_cell.angle_beta   90.00
_cell.angle_gamma   90.00
#
_symmetry.space_group_name_H-M   'P 1'
#
loop_
_entity.id
_entity.type
_entity.pdbx_description
1 polymer ?
#
loop_
_entity_poly.entity_id
_entity_poly.type
_entity_poly.pdbx_seq_one_letter_code
_entity_poly.pdbx_strand_id
1 'polypeptide(L)'
;MIPSHYRALLPVLDQWFARGVAAAGPDVVPCRSGCTACCHGPFDISPADAALVAEGLAALPDAVRTGVRERAEAQVARYRELIEGWGPPWDVDGVDEASFDALCEALRNLPCPALGQEGGCLIYAHRPATCRMTGLAILTRDDEVLENVCPIQGDFPVYAALPPVPFDLRRFEEMVEEFDLTAGEAGWVATTVAGVAGRM
;
A
#
# COMPACT_ATOMS: atom_id res chain seq x y z
N MET A 1 10.27 19.17 -2.15
CA MET A 1 10.37 18.83 -0.70
C MET A 1 9.00 18.32 -0.23
N ILE A 2 8.47 17.30 -0.90
CA ILE A 2 7.11 16.78 -0.73
C ILE A 2 7.02 15.73 0.38
N PRO A 3 7.97 14.78 0.51
CA PRO A 3 7.75 13.62 1.38
C PRO A 3 7.61 13.93 2.88
N SER A 4 8.30 14.95 3.39
CA SER A 4 8.30 15.25 4.84
C SER A 4 6.95 15.74 5.37
N HIS A 5 6.21 16.53 4.60
CA HIS A 5 4.90 17.04 5.01
C HIS A 5 3.80 15.99 4.81
N TYR A 6 3.81 15.28 3.69
CA TYR A 6 2.91 14.16 3.46
C TYR A 6 3.06 13.08 4.54
N ARG A 7 4.31 12.69 4.85
CA ARG A 7 4.63 11.71 5.90
C ARG A 7 4.13 12.15 7.28
N ALA A 8 4.00 13.45 7.55
CA ALA A 8 3.46 13.94 8.82
C ALA A 8 1.95 13.70 8.97
N LEU A 9 1.22 13.45 7.87
CA LEU A 9 -0.20 13.12 7.88
C LEU A 9 -0.46 11.64 8.16
N LEU A 10 0.39 10.75 7.65
CA LEU A 10 0.21 9.30 7.75
C LEU A 10 0.05 8.73 9.17
N PRO A 11 0.63 9.31 10.25
CA PRO A 11 0.36 8.89 11.62
C PRO A 11 -1.12 8.92 12.01
N VAL A 12 -1.98 9.68 11.32
CA VAL A 12 -3.43 9.65 11.56
C VAL A 12 -4.02 8.26 11.29
N LEU A 13 -3.54 7.57 10.25
CA LEU A 13 -3.93 6.21 9.89
C LEU A 13 -3.40 5.21 10.91
N ASP A 14 -2.13 5.35 11.31
CA ASP A 14 -1.53 4.48 12.33
C ASP A 14 -2.29 4.58 13.67
N GLN A 15 -2.68 5.79 14.07
CA GLN A 15 -3.46 6.03 15.28
C GLN A 15 -4.88 5.47 15.17
N TRP A 16 -5.53 5.63 14.01
CA TRP A 16 -6.83 5.02 13.77
C TRP A 16 -6.77 3.49 13.90
N PHE A 17 -5.80 2.86 13.24
CA PHE A 17 -5.60 1.42 13.29
C PHE A 17 -5.33 0.95 14.72
N ALA A 18 -4.42 1.61 15.45
CA ALA A 18 -4.10 1.28 16.83
C ALA A 18 -5.31 1.39 17.76
N ARG A 19 -6.19 2.40 17.57
CA ARG A 19 -7.44 2.51 18.33
C ARG A 19 -8.39 1.36 18.03
N GLY A 20 -8.53 0.96 16.77
CA GLY A 20 -9.35 -0.19 16.37
C GLY A 20 -8.86 -1.50 16.97
N VAL A 21 -7.54 -1.76 16.92
CA VAL A 21 -6.90 -2.92 17.57
C VAL A 21 -7.14 -2.91 19.08
N ALA A 22 -6.96 -1.76 19.74
CA ALA A 22 -7.19 -1.65 21.18
C ALA A 22 -8.65 -1.91 21.57
N ALA A 23 -9.60 -1.43 20.75
CA ALA A 23 -11.03 -1.63 20.97
C ALA A 23 -11.47 -3.10 20.75
N ALA A 24 -10.84 -3.80 19.80
CA ALA A 24 -11.08 -5.22 19.54
C ALA A 24 -10.65 -6.12 20.71
N GLY A 25 -9.67 -5.69 21.50
CA GLY A 25 -9.11 -6.45 22.60
C GLY A 25 -7.88 -7.29 22.20
N PRO A 26 -7.18 -7.88 23.19
CA PRO A 26 -5.95 -8.61 22.97
C PRO A 26 -6.18 -9.85 22.09
N ASP A 27 -5.21 -10.16 21.24
CA ASP A 27 -5.15 -11.35 20.39
C ASP A 27 -6.29 -11.52 19.37
N VAL A 28 -7.16 -10.51 19.20
CA VAL A 28 -8.24 -10.55 18.19
C VAL A 28 -7.70 -10.19 16.81
N VAL A 29 -7.00 -9.07 16.67
CA VAL A 29 -6.44 -8.66 15.38
C VAL A 29 -5.08 -9.36 15.15
N PRO A 30 -4.93 -10.20 14.11
CA PRO A 30 -3.71 -10.98 13.91
C PRO A 30 -2.53 -10.12 13.41
N CYS A 31 -2.81 -8.95 12.86
CA CYS A 31 -1.82 -8.02 12.30
C CYS A 31 -0.83 -7.57 13.38
N ARG A 32 0.45 -7.87 13.16
CA ARG A 32 1.58 -7.49 14.02
C ARG A 32 2.84 -7.44 13.17
N SER A 33 3.92 -6.89 13.73
CA SER A 33 5.24 -6.95 13.06
C SER A 33 5.58 -8.40 12.71
N GLY A 34 5.95 -8.65 11.45
CA GLY A 34 6.19 -9.99 10.90
C GLY A 34 4.96 -10.68 10.30
N CYS A 35 3.76 -10.12 10.40
CA CYS A 35 2.63 -10.55 9.58
C CYS A 35 2.80 -10.02 8.15
N THR A 36 2.71 -10.91 7.16
CA THR A 36 2.90 -10.60 5.74
C THR A 36 1.63 -10.79 4.92
N ALA A 37 0.49 -11.10 5.55
CA ALA A 37 -0.73 -11.49 4.84
C ALA A 37 -1.15 -10.46 3.77
N CYS A 38 -1.17 -9.18 4.10
CA CYS A 38 -1.49 -8.10 3.15
C CYS A 38 -0.29 -7.60 2.32
N CYS A 39 0.91 -8.14 2.52
CA CYS A 39 2.13 -7.75 1.79
C CYS A 39 2.32 -8.52 0.47
N HIS A 40 1.22 -8.92 -0.17
CA HIS A 40 1.20 -9.68 -1.43
C HIS A 40 0.17 -9.08 -2.38
N GLY A 41 0.41 -9.26 -3.67
CA GLY A 41 -0.41 -8.70 -4.74
C GLY A 41 0.13 -7.36 -5.23
N PRO A 42 -0.07 -7.03 -6.53
CA PRO A 42 -0.05 -5.64 -6.94
C PRO A 42 -1.25 -4.93 -6.30
N PHE A 43 -1.03 -3.65 -6.00
CA PHE A 43 -2.03 -2.69 -5.58
C PHE A 43 -1.50 -1.32 -5.98
N ASP A 44 -2.40 -0.41 -6.28
CA ASP A 44 -2.05 0.96 -6.61
C ASP A 44 -1.74 1.76 -5.35
N ILE A 45 -0.88 2.75 -5.55
CA ILE A 45 -0.49 3.75 -4.57
C ILE A 45 -0.52 5.11 -5.27
N SER A 46 -0.91 6.14 -4.52
CA SER A 46 -1.03 7.50 -5.05
C SER A 46 0.32 8.08 -5.46
N PRO A 47 0.36 9.18 -6.24
CA PRO A 47 1.60 9.89 -6.55
C PRO A 47 2.40 10.30 -5.30
N ALA A 48 1.75 10.77 -4.22
CA ALA A 48 2.43 11.11 -2.97
C ALA A 48 3.02 9.89 -2.28
N ASP A 49 2.29 8.77 -2.25
CA ASP A 49 2.81 7.50 -1.75
C ASP A 49 3.97 6.97 -2.61
N ALA A 50 3.91 7.14 -3.93
CA ALA A 50 4.99 6.75 -4.83
C ALA A 50 6.28 7.52 -4.52
N ALA A 51 6.18 8.83 -4.29
CA ALA A 51 7.29 9.67 -3.85
C ALA A 51 7.84 9.25 -2.48
N LEU A 52 6.96 8.92 -1.53
CA LEU A 52 7.33 8.42 -0.20
C LEU A 52 8.07 7.08 -0.27
N VAL A 53 7.57 6.14 -1.07
CA VAL A 53 8.19 4.83 -1.29
C VAL A 53 9.57 5.02 -1.90
N ALA A 54 9.72 5.90 -2.89
CA ALA A 54 11.01 6.18 -3.50
C ALA A 54 12.04 6.72 -2.51
N GLU A 55 11.63 7.63 -1.60
CA GLU A 55 12.50 8.09 -0.50
C GLU A 55 12.91 6.92 0.40
N GLY A 56 11.95 6.08 0.79
CA GLY A 56 12.22 4.92 1.63
C GLY A 56 13.19 3.93 0.99
N LEU A 57 13.05 3.68 -0.31
CA LEU A 57 13.94 2.82 -1.08
C LEU A 57 15.34 3.42 -1.23
N ALA A 58 15.43 4.73 -1.45
CA ALA A 58 16.71 5.43 -1.57
C ALA A 58 17.53 5.38 -0.28
N ALA A 59 16.86 5.39 0.87
CA ALA A 59 17.49 5.30 2.19
C ALA A 59 17.99 3.88 2.57
N LEU A 60 17.67 2.85 1.79
CA LEU A 60 18.14 1.49 2.03
C LEU A 60 19.64 1.34 1.74
N PRO A 61 20.35 0.45 2.45
CA PRO A 61 21.70 0.05 2.09
C PRO A 61 21.74 -0.48 0.65
N ASP A 62 22.81 -0.19 -0.09
CA ASP A 62 22.91 -0.48 -1.53
C ASP A 62 22.58 -1.94 -1.88
N ALA A 63 23.12 -2.91 -1.15
CA ALA A 63 22.84 -4.32 -1.38
C ALA A 63 21.35 -4.67 -1.19
N VAL A 64 20.69 -4.07 -0.19
CA VAL A 64 19.26 -4.27 0.06
C VAL A 64 18.43 -3.61 -1.04
N ARG A 65 18.80 -2.39 -1.43
CA ARG A 65 18.15 -1.64 -2.52
C ARG A 65 18.23 -2.39 -3.84
N THR A 66 19.38 -2.95 -4.18
CA THR A 66 19.56 -3.82 -5.37
C THR A 66 18.63 -5.02 -5.32
N GLY A 67 18.55 -5.73 -4.19
CA GLY A 67 17.64 -6.86 -4.07
C GLY A 67 16.16 -6.48 -4.23
N VAL A 68 15.73 -5.32 -3.71
CA VAL A 68 14.37 -4.80 -3.91
C VAL A 68 14.11 -4.51 -5.39
N ARG A 69 15.06 -3.88 -6.07
CA ARG A 69 14.99 -3.58 -7.50
C ARG A 69 14.89 -4.83 -8.36
N GLU A 70 15.75 -5.83 -8.14
CA GLU A 70 15.71 -7.09 -8.90
C GLU A 70 14.35 -7.77 -8.77
N ARG A 71 13.76 -7.77 -7.56
CA ARG A 71 12.40 -8.27 -7.34
C ARG A 71 11.38 -7.43 -8.10
N ALA A 72 11.47 -6.11 -8.03
CA ALA A 72 10.55 -5.21 -8.72
C ALA A 72 10.63 -5.36 -10.25
N GLU A 73 11.82 -5.46 -10.82
CA GLU A 73 12.05 -5.71 -12.25
C GLU A 73 11.39 -7.02 -12.71
N ALA A 74 11.54 -8.09 -11.92
CA ALA A 74 10.86 -9.36 -12.20
C ALA A 74 9.33 -9.23 -12.12
N GLN A 75 8.80 -8.42 -11.19
CA GLN A 75 7.36 -8.21 -11.06
C GLN A 75 6.77 -7.41 -12.22
N VAL A 76 7.39 -6.28 -12.58
CA VAL A 76 6.90 -5.46 -13.69
C VAL A 76 7.08 -6.14 -15.05
N ALA A 77 8.02 -7.08 -15.18
CA ALA A 77 8.09 -7.97 -16.33
C ALA A 77 6.84 -8.86 -16.44
N ARG A 78 6.37 -9.43 -15.32
CA ARG A 78 5.10 -10.19 -15.28
C ARG A 78 3.88 -9.32 -15.55
N TYR A 79 3.92 -8.04 -15.16
CA TYR A 79 2.84 -7.11 -15.46
C TYR A 79 2.68 -6.93 -16.99
N ARG A 80 3.78 -6.84 -17.73
CA ARG A 80 3.78 -6.76 -19.20
C ARG A 80 3.26 -8.00 -19.90
N GLU A 81 3.37 -9.17 -19.26
CA GLU A 81 2.82 -10.41 -19.80
C GLU A 81 1.28 -10.41 -19.75
N LEU A 82 0.70 -9.64 -18.82
CA LEU A 82 -0.74 -9.58 -18.58
C LEU A 82 -1.40 -8.33 -19.19
N ILE A 83 -0.67 -7.21 -19.27
CA ILE A 83 -1.15 -5.96 -19.84
C ILE A 83 -0.21 -5.54 -20.97
N GLU A 84 -0.65 -5.72 -22.22
CA GLU A 84 0.11 -5.38 -23.41
C GLU A 84 0.41 -3.88 -23.47
N GLY A 85 1.67 -3.53 -23.74
CA GLY A 85 2.09 -2.13 -23.89
C GLY A 85 2.27 -1.36 -22.58
N TRP A 86 1.94 -1.95 -21.42
CA TRP A 86 2.17 -1.28 -20.14
C TRP A 86 3.68 -1.18 -19.82
N GLY A 87 4.14 0.00 -19.44
CA GLY A 87 5.56 0.27 -19.23
C GLY A 87 5.79 1.49 -18.34
N PRO A 88 7.05 1.88 -18.13
CA PRO A 88 7.40 3.05 -17.32
C PRO A 88 6.65 4.30 -17.81
N PRO A 89 6.06 5.10 -16.91
CA PRO A 89 6.27 5.12 -15.46
C PRO A 89 5.42 4.12 -14.66
N TRP A 90 4.82 3.11 -15.31
CA TRP A 90 3.89 2.14 -14.71
C TRP A 90 2.67 2.82 -14.12
N ASP A 91 2.15 3.76 -14.91
CA ASP A 91 0.96 4.53 -14.58
C ASP A 91 -0.26 3.61 -14.57
N VAL A 92 -0.90 3.50 -13.41
CA VAL A 92 -2.12 2.70 -13.23
C VAL A 92 -3.30 3.40 -13.90
N ASP A 93 -3.34 4.74 -13.91
CA ASP A 93 -4.41 5.50 -14.57
C ASP A 93 -4.30 5.42 -16.12
N GLY A 94 -3.15 4.94 -16.61
CA GLY A 94 -2.89 4.69 -18.03
C GLY A 94 -3.37 3.32 -18.53
N VAL A 95 -3.90 2.46 -17.66
CA VAL A 95 -4.50 1.16 -18.02
C VAL A 95 -5.97 1.15 -17.62
N ASP A 96 -6.79 0.36 -18.30
CA ASP A 96 -8.19 0.24 -17.91
C ASP A 96 -8.35 -0.55 -16.60
N GLU A 97 -9.38 -0.19 -15.83
CA GLU A 97 -9.68 -0.76 -14.52
C GLU A 97 -9.80 -2.30 -14.56
N ALA A 98 -10.46 -2.85 -15.58
CA ALA A 98 -10.66 -4.30 -15.70
C ALA A 98 -9.33 -5.05 -15.94
N SER A 99 -8.41 -4.48 -16.73
CA SER A 99 -7.07 -5.03 -16.91
C SER A 99 -6.24 -4.99 -15.62
N PHE A 100 -6.32 -3.89 -14.86
CA PHE A 100 -5.61 -3.78 -13.58
C PHE A 100 -6.19 -4.73 -12.52
N ASP A 101 -7.50 -4.88 -12.43
CA ASP A 101 -8.15 -5.86 -11.55
C ASP A 101 -7.74 -7.29 -11.89
N ALA A 102 -7.72 -7.64 -13.18
CA ALA A 102 -7.28 -8.96 -13.63
C ALA A 102 -5.81 -9.23 -13.28
N LEU A 103 -4.95 -8.22 -13.36
CA LEU A 103 -3.56 -8.28 -12.91
C LEU A 103 -3.48 -8.53 -11.39
N CYS A 104 -4.21 -7.75 -10.60
CA CYS A 104 -4.27 -7.87 -9.14
C CYS A 104 -4.70 -9.27 -8.71
N GLU A 105 -5.73 -9.84 -9.34
CA GLU A 105 -6.16 -11.20 -9.06
C GLU A 105 -5.13 -12.25 -9.50
N ALA A 106 -4.63 -12.16 -10.73
CA ALA A 106 -3.66 -13.12 -11.27
C ALA A 106 -2.36 -13.17 -10.45
N LEU A 107 -1.97 -12.05 -9.84
CA LEU A 107 -0.72 -11.90 -9.10
C LEU A 107 -0.95 -11.69 -7.60
N ARG A 108 -2.13 -11.99 -7.05
CA ARG A 108 -2.51 -11.79 -5.64
C ARG A 108 -1.55 -12.36 -4.59
N ASN A 109 -0.80 -13.41 -4.92
CA ASN A 109 0.18 -14.05 -4.04
C ASN A 109 1.62 -13.58 -4.27
N LEU A 110 1.85 -12.66 -5.21
CA LEU A 110 3.18 -12.14 -5.53
C LEU A 110 3.65 -11.23 -4.38
N PRO A 111 4.76 -11.56 -3.68
CA PRO A 111 5.19 -10.75 -2.53
C PRO A 111 5.57 -9.33 -2.95
N CYS A 112 5.26 -8.33 -2.12
CA CYS A 112 5.72 -6.97 -2.32
C CYS A 112 7.26 -6.95 -2.48
N PRO A 113 7.84 -6.17 -3.41
CA PRO A 113 9.29 -6.18 -3.64
C PRO A 113 10.07 -5.64 -2.44
N ALA A 114 9.44 -4.82 -1.60
CA ALA A 114 10.01 -4.33 -0.35
C ALA A 114 9.83 -5.30 0.85
N LEU A 115 9.24 -6.48 0.64
CA LEU A 115 9.16 -7.51 1.68
C LEU A 115 10.51 -8.21 1.82
N GLY A 116 11.09 -8.13 3.02
CA GLY A 116 12.33 -8.81 3.38
C GLY A 116 12.13 -10.31 3.54
N GLN A 117 13.22 -11.07 3.44
CA GLN A 117 13.19 -12.55 3.54
C GLN A 117 12.67 -13.05 4.89
N GLU A 118 12.90 -12.29 5.97
CA GLU A 118 12.42 -12.59 7.32
C GLU A 118 10.94 -12.15 7.54
N GLY A 119 10.24 -11.72 6.49
CA GLY A 119 8.84 -11.29 6.56
C GLY A 119 8.60 -9.85 7.06
N GLY A 120 9.67 -9.06 7.24
CA GLY A 120 9.56 -7.64 7.60
C GLY A 120 9.55 -6.73 6.37
N CYS A 121 8.74 -5.66 6.39
CA CYS A 121 8.81 -4.62 5.36
C CYS A 121 10.12 -3.81 5.51
N LEU A 122 10.93 -3.78 4.46
CA LEU A 122 12.23 -3.09 4.44
C LEU A 122 12.08 -1.57 4.51
N ILE A 123 10.93 -1.03 4.11
CA ILE A 123 10.61 0.40 4.12
C ILE A 123 9.44 0.72 5.08
N TYR A 124 9.28 -0.02 6.18
CA TYR A 124 8.10 0.07 7.06
C TYR A 124 7.70 1.51 7.45
N ALA A 125 8.68 2.39 7.71
CA ALA A 125 8.43 3.78 8.06
C ALA A 125 7.88 4.65 6.90
N HIS A 126 8.09 4.21 5.66
CA HIS A 126 7.68 4.82 4.40
C HIS A 126 6.60 3.98 3.70
N ARG A 127 5.85 3.17 4.46
CA ARG A 127 4.76 2.38 3.92
C ARG A 127 3.62 3.31 3.40
N PRO A 128 3.03 2.97 2.24
CA PRO A 128 1.89 3.68 1.67
C PRO A 128 0.67 3.79 2.60
N ALA A 129 -0.25 4.71 2.30
CA ALA A 129 -1.52 4.86 3.03
C ALA A 129 -2.33 3.56 3.05
N THR A 130 -2.46 2.87 1.90
CA THR A 130 -3.18 1.58 1.81
C THR A 130 -2.62 0.51 2.77
N CYS A 131 -1.29 0.46 2.95
CA CYS A 131 -0.64 -0.44 3.90
C CYS A 131 -0.92 -0.10 5.38
N ARG A 132 -1.38 1.12 5.68
CA ARG A 132 -1.75 1.57 7.04
C ARG A 132 -3.23 1.39 7.32
N MET A 133 -4.05 1.42 6.27
CA MET A 133 -5.50 1.26 6.34
C MET A 133 -5.91 -0.21 6.36
N THR A 134 -5.16 -1.08 5.68
CA THR A 134 -5.49 -2.50 5.56
C THR A 134 -5.45 -3.21 6.91
N GLY A 135 -6.49 -4.00 7.18
CA GLY A 135 -6.56 -4.88 8.34
C GLY A 135 -7.69 -4.53 9.32
N LEU A 136 -8.46 -3.48 9.07
CA LEU A 136 -9.73 -3.21 9.74
C LEU A 136 -10.69 -2.61 8.70
N ALA A 137 -11.99 -2.86 8.86
CA ALA A 137 -13.00 -2.18 8.04
C ALA A 137 -13.15 -0.73 8.51
N ILE A 138 -13.46 0.18 7.60
CA ILE A 138 -13.67 1.61 7.86
C ILE A 138 -15.17 1.91 7.80
N LEU A 139 -15.67 2.63 8.82
CA LEU A 139 -16.97 3.30 8.75
C LEU A 139 -16.73 4.78 8.43
N THR A 140 -17.18 5.25 7.27
CA THR A 140 -17.03 6.65 6.86
C THR A 140 -18.03 7.55 7.58
N ARG A 141 -17.87 8.87 7.43
CA ARG A 141 -18.86 9.84 7.95
C ARG A 141 -20.21 9.80 7.24
N ASP A 142 -20.22 9.29 6.01
CA ASP A 142 -21.41 9.18 5.17
C ASP A 142 -22.12 7.83 5.36
N ASP A 143 -21.81 7.12 6.47
CA ASP A 143 -22.32 5.79 6.84
C ASP A 143 -21.99 4.68 5.82
N GLU A 144 -20.97 4.88 4.98
CA GLU A 144 -20.45 3.87 4.06
C GLU A 144 -19.41 2.97 4.76
N VAL A 145 -19.37 1.70 4.37
CA VAL A 145 -18.40 0.73 4.90
C VAL A 145 -17.41 0.35 3.81
N LEU A 146 -16.13 0.61 4.07
CA LEU A 146 -15.04 0.01 3.31
C LEU A 146 -14.62 -1.26 4.04
N GLU A 147 -14.79 -2.40 3.37
CA GLU A 147 -14.57 -3.71 3.94
C GLU A 147 -13.10 -3.99 4.30
N ASN A 148 -12.89 -4.88 5.26
CA ASN A 148 -11.55 -5.37 5.58
C ASN A 148 -11.07 -6.33 4.49
N VAL A 149 -10.05 -5.92 3.73
CA VAL A 149 -9.47 -6.73 2.65
C VAL A 149 -8.33 -7.66 3.10
N CYS A 150 -8.19 -7.93 4.41
CA CYS A 150 -7.15 -8.83 4.92
C CYS A 150 -7.31 -10.26 4.35
N PRO A 151 -6.30 -10.83 3.65
CA PRO A 151 -6.46 -12.13 3.00
C PRO A 151 -6.66 -13.32 3.95
N ILE A 152 -6.24 -13.17 5.21
CA ILE A 152 -6.34 -14.22 6.24
C ILE A 152 -7.55 -14.01 7.15
N GLN A 153 -8.45 -13.07 6.88
CA GLN A 153 -9.58 -12.79 7.77
C GLN A 153 -10.43 -14.03 8.07
N GLY A 154 -10.60 -14.91 7.06
CA GLY A 154 -11.37 -16.15 7.20
C GLY A 154 -10.78 -17.15 8.20
N ASP A 155 -9.49 -17.06 8.50
CA ASP A 155 -8.81 -17.91 9.48
C ASP A 155 -9.11 -17.48 10.93
N PHE A 156 -9.68 -16.28 11.12
CA PHE A 156 -9.92 -15.66 12.43
C PHE A 156 -11.39 -15.19 12.53
N PRO A 157 -12.34 -16.07 12.94
CA PRO A 157 -13.76 -15.73 12.95
C PRO A 157 -14.12 -14.50 13.79
N VAL A 158 -13.44 -14.29 14.93
CA VAL A 158 -13.66 -13.12 15.79
C VAL A 158 -13.17 -11.83 15.13
N TYR A 159 -12.03 -11.90 14.43
CA TYR A 159 -11.47 -10.79 13.67
C TYR A 159 -12.35 -10.42 12.48
N ALA A 160 -12.82 -11.42 11.72
CA ALA A 160 -13.72 -11.21 10.58
C ALA A 160 -15.07 -10.61 10.99
N ALA A 161 -15.49 -10.82 12.25
CA ALA A 161 -16.75 -10.29 12.78
C ALA A 161 -16.61 -8.92 13.47
N LEU A 162 -15.43 -8.29 13.45
CA LEU A 162 -15.25 -6.97 14.06
C LEU A 162 -16.12 -5.92 13.35
N PRO A 163 -16.76 -5.01 14.11
CA PRO A 163 -17.49 -3.90 13.51
C PRO A 163 -16.51 -2.94 12.80
N PRO A 164 -16.95 -2.23 11.76
CA PRO A 164 -16.14 -1.23 11.09
C PRO A 164 -15.78 -0.09 12.04
N VAL A 165 -14.55 0.41 11.91
CA VAL A 165 -13.98 1.42 12.81
C VAL A 165 -14.18 2.81 12.21
N PRO A 166 -14.79 3.77 12.92
CA PRO A 166 -15.00 5.11 12.41
C PRO A 166 -13.71 5.80 11.95
N PHE A 167 -13.72 6.32 10.72
CA PHE A 167 -12.64 7.13 10.17
C PHE A 167 -13.18 8.22 9.25
N ASP A 168 -12.61 9.42 9.36
CA ASP A 168 -12.97 10.56 8.52
C ASP A 168 -12.18 10.50 7.20
N LEU A 169 -12.54 9.53 6.34
CA LEU A 169 -11.81 9.23 5.11
C LEU A 169 -11.78 10.44 4.15
N ARG A 170 -12.94 11.07 3.93
CA ARG A 170 -13.06 12.29 3.11
C ARG A 170 -12.09 13.38 3.56
N ARG A 171 -12.03 13.66 4.88
CA ARG A 171 -11.09 14.65 5.41
C ARG A 171 -9.64 14.25 5.18
N PHE A 172 -9.32 12.97 5.31
CA PHE A 172 -7.97 12.49 5.03
C PHE A 172 -7.61 12.69 3.55
N GLU A 173 -8.51 12.34 2.63
CA GLU A 173 -8.37 12.55 1.19
C GLU A 173 -8.16 14.04 0.85
N GLU A 174 -8.99 14.93 1.39
CA GLU A 174 -8.84 16.39 1.26
C GLU A 174 -7.47 16.90 1.76
N MET A 175 -6.95 16.30 2.84
CA MET A 175 -5.65 16.67 3.40
C MET A 175 -4.47 16.17 2.56
N VAL A 176 -4.64 15.09 1.78
CA VAL A 176 -3.56 14.51 0.97
C VAL A 176 -3.57 14.97 -0.49
N GLU A 177 -4.70 15.49 -0.99
CA GLU A 177 -4.90 15.92 -2.39
C GLU A 177 -3.80 16.87 -2.87
N GLU A 178 -3.44 17.88 -2.09
CA GLU A 178 -2.37 18.83 -2.48
C GLU A 178 -1.00 18.15 -2.66
N PHE A 179 -0.74 17.08 -1.91
CA PHE A 179 0.51 16.32 -2.00
C PHE A 179 0.53 15.43 -3.23
N ASP A 180 -0.61 14.83 -3.60
CA ASP A 180 -0.74 14.06 -4.82
C ASP A 180 -0.56 14.95 -6.06
N LEU A 181 -1.17 16.14 -6.06
CA LEU A 181 -0.96 17.13 -7.12
C LEU A 181 0.51 17.56 -7.22
N THR A 182 1.13 17.90 -6.09
CA THR A 182 2.53 18.33 -6.07
C THR A 182 3.47 17.20 -6.50
N ALA A 183 3.18 15.94 -6.11
CA ALA A 183 3.95 14.78 -6.54
C ALA A 183 3.77 14.51 -8.04
N GLY A 184 2.57 14.71 -8.56
CA GLY A 184 2.25 14.71 -9.99
C GLY A 184 3.09 15.69 -10.79
N GLU A 185 3.18 16.95 -10.35
CA GLU A 185 4.04 17.97 -10.96
C GLU A 185 5.53 17.58 -10.94
N ALA A 186 5.95 16.79 -9.95
CA ALA A 186 7.30 16.24 -9.84
C ALA A 186 7.51 14.95 -10.67
N GLY A 187 6.52 14.51 -11.45
CA GLY A 187 6.60 13.35 -12.34
C GLY A 187 6.28 12.00 -11.69
N TRP A 188 5.69 11.99 -10.50
CA TRP A 188 5.09 10.81 -9.91
C TRP A 188 3.68 10.59 -10.48
N VAL A 189 3.27 9.33 -10.56
CA VAL A 189 1.96 8.90 -11.06
C VAL A 189 1.38 7.89 -10.07
N ALA A 190 0.08 7.63 -10.16
CA ALA A 190 -0.49 6.46 -9.50
C ALA A 190 0.20 5.21 -10.07
N THR A 191 0.76 4.38 -9.20
CA THR A 191 1.58 3.24 -9.63
C THR A 191 1.55 2.13 -8.58
N THR A 192 2.37 1.09 -8.72
CA THR A 192 2.56 0.07 -7.67
C THR A 192 3.91 0.27 -6.99
N VAL A 193 4.14 -0.37 -5.83
CA VAL A 193 5.47 -0.38 -5.18
C VAL A 193 6.56 -0.92 -6.13
N ALA A 194 6.22 -1.91 -6.97
CA ALA A 194 7.11 -2.42 -8.00
C ALA A 194 7.36 -1.41 -9.11
N GLY A 195 6.33 -0.65 -9.51
CA GLY A 195 6.44 0.44 -10.46
C GLY A 195 7.43 1.53 -9.99
N VAL A 196 7.37 1.92 -8.71
CA VAL A 196 8.34 2.86 -8.12
C VAL A 196 9.76 2.29 -8.17
N ALA A 197 9.97 1.08 -7.64
CA ALA A 197 11.29 0.47 -7.56
C ALA A 197 11.92 0.19 -8.94
N GLY A 198 11.09 -0.10 -9.95
CA GLY A 198 11.52 -0.30 -11.34
C GLY A 198 11.82 1.00 -12.10
N ARG A 199 11.48 2.18 -11.56
CA ARG A 199 11.85 3.50 -12.11
C ARG A 199 13.13 4.08 -11.53
N MET A 200 13.47 3.69 -10.30
CA MET A 200 14.71 4.12 -9.64
C MET A 200 15.93 3.60 -10.37
#